data_AF-A0A382R4L3-F1
#
_entry.id   AF-A0A382R4L3-F1
#
_cell.length_a   1.000
_cell.length_b   1.000
_cell.length_c   1.000
_cell.angle_alpha   90.00
_cell.angle_beta   90.00
_cell.angle_gamma   90.00
#
_symmetry.space_group_name_H-M   'P 1'
#
loop_
_entity.id
_entity.type
_entity.pdbx_description
1 polymer ?
#
loop_
_entity_poly.entity_id
_entity_poly.type
_entity_poly.pdbx_seq_one_letter_code
_entity_poly.pdbx_strand_id
1 'polypeptide(L)'
;MSIIYKILMFILLFQILVVGFSSKTDAEENFEIWLLSYKKFALKQGISQETIDIAFKNVKFLDQVIRYDRKQPEFFEDTKTYVDKRANISRVKTARKLLKENQILFTKVENKFSVEKEILLALWGIETNFGQHVGKMDIISSLATLSYDKRRRDFFSSQLLTLLNLIDEKLINPDTLYGSWAGAYGNFQFMPSTIKFYAIDY
;
A
#
# COMPACT_ATOMS: atom_id res chain seq x y z
N MET A 1 -56.61 -25.19 16.28
CA MET A 1 -55.13 -25.24 16.21
C MET A 1 -54.59 -23.97 16.84
N SER A 2 -53.96 -24.07 18.01
CA SER A 2 -53.62 -22.90 18.85
C SER A 2 -52.65 -21.94 18.15
N ILE A 3 -52.88 -20.64 18.31
CA ILE A 3 -52.06 -19.52 17.81
C ILE A 3 -50.55 -19.72 18.11
N ILE A 4 -50.25 -20.43 19.19
CA ILE A 4 -48.89 -20.79 19.62
C ILE A 4 -48.15 -21.65 18.57
N TYR A 5 -48.83 -22.58 17.88
CA TYR A 5 -48.22 -23.40 16.84
C TYR A 5 -47.91 -22.61 15.57
N LYS A 6 -48.72 -21.59 15.23
CA LYS A 6 -48.44 -20.70 14.10
C LYS A 6 -47.24 -19.78 14.37
N ILE A 7 -47.06 -19.34 15.62
CA ILE A 7 -45.91 -18.51 16.02
C ILE A 7 -44.62 -19.34 16.06
N LEU A 8 -44.64 -20.57 16.61
CA LEU A 8 -43.46 -21.45 16.58
C LEU A 8 -43.06 -21.86 15.16
N MET A 9 -44.02 -22.11 14.25
CA MET A 9 -43.73 -22.45 12.86
C MET A 9 -43.18 -21.25 12.07
N PHE A 10 -43.50 -20.01 12.46
CA PHE A 10 -42.97 -18.80 11.84
C PHE A 10 -41.53 -18.50 12.29
N ILE A 11 -41.20 -18.78 13.56
CA ILE A 11 -39.84 -18.61 14.09
C ILE A 11 -38.88 -19.67 13.52
N LEU A 12 -39.35 -20.91 13.30
CA LEU A 12 -38.53 -21.97 12.70
C LEU A 12 -38.27 -21.74 11.19
N LEU A 13 -39.21 -21.10 10.47
CA LEU A 13 -39.03 -20.71 9.06
C LEU A 13 -38.17 -19.44 8.89
N PHE A 14 -38.09 -18.58 9.91
CA PHE A 14 -37.24 -17.37 9.87
C PHE A 14 -35.77 -17.66 10.18
N GLN A 15 -35.46 -18.75 10.89
CA GLN A 15 -34.07 -19.15 11.18
C GLN A 15 -33.37 -19.85 10.00
N ILE A 16 -34.11 -20.30 8.97
CA ILE A 16 -33.52 -21.00 7.81
C ILE A 16 -33.10 -20.02 6.69
N LEU A 17 -33.48 -18.74 6.75
CA LEU A 17 -33.24 -17.79 5.65
C LEU A 17 -31.98 -16.91 5.78
N VAL A 18 -31.16 -17.10 6.82
CA VAL A 18 -29.91 -16.31 7.01
C VAL A 18 -28.68 -17.23 6.97
N VAL A 19 -28.65 -18.17 6.05
CA VAL A 19 -27.37 -18.71 5.56
C VAL A 19 -27.01 -17.91 4.31
N GLY A 20 -26.46 -16.72 4.52
CA GLY A 20 -25.88 -15.93 3.45
C GLY A 20 -24.66 -16.65 2.89
N PHE A 21 -24.86 -17.46 1.85
CA PHE A 21 -23.76 -17.91 1.00
C PHE A 21 -23.15 -16.66 0.36
N SER A 22 -22.02 -16.20 0.88
CA SER A 22 -21.19 -15.21 0.19
C SER A 22 -20.58 -15.89 -1.03
N SER A 23 -21.24 -15.75 -2.19
CA SER A 23 -20.65 -16.11 -3.48
C SER A 23 -19.51 -15.14 -3.78
N LYS A 24 -18.28 -15.66 -3.96
CA LYS A 24 -17.16 -14.85 -4.48
C LYS A 24 -17.54 -14.30 -5.86
N THR A 25 -17.10 -13.09 -6.15
CA THR A 25 -17.34 -12.49 -7.48
C THR A 25 -16.43 -13.10 -8.54
N ASP A 26 -16.82 -13.08 -9.81
CA ASP A 26 -15.98 -13.55 -10.94
C ASP A 26 -14.59 -12.90 -10.94
N ALA A 27 -14.49 -11.64 -10.52
CA ALA A 27 -13.22 -10.93 -10.44
C ALA A 27 -12.32 -11.50 -9.33
N GLU A 28 -12.88 -11.86 -8.19
CA GLU A 28 -12.15 -12.50 -7.08
C GLU A 28 -11.68 -13.91 -7.46
N GLU A 29 -12.53 -14.72 -8.09
CA GLU A 29 -12.15 -16.06 -8.54
C GLU A 29 -10.99 -16.01 -9.56
N ASN A 30 -11.08 -15.11 -10.54
CA ASN A 30 -10.01 -14.90 -11.51
C ASN A 30 -8.73 -14.34 -10.89
N PHE A 31 -8.84 -13.51 -9.85
CA PHE A 31 -7.69 -12.99 -9.12
C PHE A 31 -6.95 -14.11 -8.36
N GLU A 32 -7.66 -15.03 -7.70
CA GLU A 32 -7.04 -16.16 -6.99
C GLU A 32 -6.27 -17.09 -7.95
N ILE A 33 -6.82 -17.37 -9.14
CA ILE A 33 -6.13 -18.16 -10.18
C ILE A 33 -4.86 -17.45 -10.66
N TRP A 34 -4.95 -16.14 -10.89
CA TRP A 34 -3.79 -15.32 -11.23
C TRP A 34 -2.75 -15.32 -10.11
N LEU A 35 -3.18 -15.19 -8.85
CA LEU A 35 -2.31 -15.16 -7.68
C LEU A 35 -1.52 -16.46 -7.54
N LEU A 36 -2.17 -17.62 -7.71
CA LEU A 36 -1.50 -18.92 -7.73
C LEU A 36 -0.45 -19.02 -8.85
N SER A 37 -0.75 -18.47 -10.02
CA SER A 37 0.19 -18.43 -11.14
C SER A 37 1.38 -17.50 -10.86
N TYR A 38 1.12 -16.35 -10.23
CA TYR A 38 2.15 -15.40 -9.83
C TYR A 38 3.07 -15.96 -8.74
N LYS A 39 2.53 -16.68 -7.74
CA LYS A 39 3.34 -17.38 -6.73
C LYS A 39 4.33 -18.36 -7.37
N LYS A 40 3.87 -19.15 -8.35
CA LYS A 40 4.74 -20.07 -9.12
C LYS A 40 5.81 -19.32 -9.91
N PHE A 41 5.45 -18.18 -10.51
CA PHE A 41 6.41 -17.32 -11.18
C PHE A 41 7.47 -16.78 -10.20
N ALA A 42 7.06 -16.23 -9.05
CA ALA A 42 7.96 -15.70 -8.04
C ALA A 42 8.94 -16.75 -7.50
N LEU A 43 8.47 -17.99 -7.23
CA LEU A 43 9.35 -19.12 -6.88
C LEU A 43 10.41 -19.36 -7.95
N LYS A 44 10.01 -19.39 -9.24
CA LYS A 44 10.95 -19.57 -10.36
C LYS A 44 11.94 -18.42 -10.51
N GLN A 45 11.61 -17.23 -10.00
CA GLN A 45 12.50 -16.07 -9.96
C GLN A 45 13.43 -16.07 -8.74
N GLY A 46 13.34 -17.09 -7.87
CA GLY A 46 14.25 -17.27 -6.73
C GLY A 46 13.71 -16.80 -5.39
N ILE A 47 12.45 -16.32 -5.30
CA ILE A 47 11.83 -15.99 -4.01
C ILE A 47 11.60 -17.29 -3.22
N SER A 48 11.94 -17.30 -1.93
CA SER A 48 11.71 -18.48 -1.09
C SER A 48 10.22 -18.80 -0.89
N GLN A 49 9.94 -20.07 -0.62
CA GLN A 49 8.58 -20.52 -0.28
C GLN A 49 8.09 -19.85 1.02
N GLU A 50 8.97 -19.65 2.00
CA GLU A 50 8.67 -18.97 3.27
C GLU A 50 8.15 -17.55 3.02
N THR A 51 8.86 -16.77 2.21
CA THR A 51 8.44 -15.41 1.86
C THR A 51 7.10 -15.40 1.12
N ILE A 52 6.86 -16.35 0.23
CA ILE A 52 5.57 -16.45 -0.47
C ILE A 52 4.42 -16.76 0.50
N ASP A 53 4.65 -17.69 1.43
CA ASP A 53 3.63 -18.10 2.38
C ASP A 53 3.27 -16.96 3.35
N ILE A 54 4.27 -16.18 3.79
CA ILE A 54 4.07 -15.02 4.66
C ILE A 54 3.43 -13.86 3.89
N ALA A 55 4.06 -13.42 2.79
CA ALA A 55 3.65 -12.24 2.05
C ALA A 55 2.24 -12.38 1.45
N PHE A 56 1.88 -13.57 0.97
CA PHE A 56 0.58 -13.80 0.34
C PHE A 56 -0.46 -14.45 1.25
N LYS A 57 -0.22 -14.54 2.56
CA LYS A 57 -1.14 -15.17 3.52
C LYS A 57 -2.56 -14.56 3.49
N ASN A 58 -2.62 -13.22 3.42
CA ASN A 58 -3.86 -12.45 3.53
C ASN A 58 -4.11 -11.54 2.32
N VAL A 59 -3.43 -11.79 1.21
CA VAL A 59 -3.56 -10.96 0.01
C VAL A 59 -4.95 -11.09 -0.57
N LYS A 60 -5.54 -9.93 -0.92
CA LYS A 60 -6.88 -9.84 -1.48
C LYS A 60 -6.93 -8.89 -2.66
N PHE A 61 -7.90 -9.11 -3.54
CA PHE A 61 -8.22 -8.14 -4.58
C PHE A 61 -8.83 -6.87 -3.95
N LEU A 62 -8.36 -5.69 -4.38
CA LEU A 62 -8.81 -4.40 -3.86
C LEU A 62 -9.44 -3.55 -4.97
N ASP A 63 -10.77 -3.64 -5.12
CA ASP A 63 -11.57 -2.85 -6.07
C ASP A 63 -11.27 -1.33 -6.01
N GLN A 64 -11.05 -0.80 -4.81
CA GLN A 64 -10.70 0.61 -4.58
C GLN A 64 -9.36 1.01 -5.22
N VAL A 65 -8.39 0.10 -5.29
CA VAL A 65 -7.08 0.36 -5.91
C VAL A 65 -7.26 0.59 -7.41
N ILE A 66 -8.11 -0.20 -8.07
CA ILE A 66 -8.45 0.01 -9.48
C ILE A 66 -9.11 1.38 -9.68
N ARG A 67 -10.04 1.78 -8.80
CA ARG A 67 -10.68 3.10 -8.89
C ARG A 67 -9.67 4.24 -8.78
N TYR A 68 -8.77 4.21 -7.79
CA TYR A 68 -7.73 5.24 -7.63
C TYR A 68 -6.76 5.26 -8.80
N ASP A 69 -6.42 4.09 -9.33
CA ASP A 69 -5.56 3.96 -10.50
C ASP A 69 -6.15 4.61 -11.76
N ARG A 70 -7.48 4.55 -11.93
CA ARG A 70 -8.19 5.20 -13.04
C ARG A 70 -8.49 6.68 -12.81
N LYS A 71 -8.54 7.15 -11.56
CA LYS A 71 -8.94 8.51 -11.21
C LYS A 71 -7.98 9.13 -10.20
N GLN A 72 -6.97 9.83 -10.72
CA GLN A 72 -6.02 10.61 -9.92
C GLN A 72 -6.51 12.06 -9.78
N PRO A 73 -6.86 12.52 -8.56
CA PRO A 73 -7.41 13.86 -8.33
C PRO A 73 -6.51 15.01 -8.79
N GLU A 74 -5.19 14.80 -8.78
CA GLU A 74 -4.18 15.81 -9.09
C GLU A 74 -4.30 16.35 -10.52
N PHE A 75 -4.83 15.57 -11.46
CA PHE A 75 -5.03 16.03 -12.85
C PHE A 75 -6.20 16.99 -13.02
N PHE A 76 -7.03 17.16 -12.00
CA PHE A 76 -8.23 17.99 -12.05
C PHE A 76 -8.18 19.17 -11.06
N GLU A 77 -7.07 19.30 -10.30
CA GLU A 77 -6.86 20.36 -9.32
C GLU A 77 -6.12 21.53 -9.96
N ASP A 78 -6.55 22.77 -9.70
CA ASP A 78 -5.84 23.95 -10.19
C ASP A 78 -4.49 24.11 -9.47
N THR A 79 -3.52 24.68 -10.18
CA THR A 79 -2.14 24.81 -9.69
C THR A 79 -2.05 25.53 -8.34
N LYS A 80 -2.86 26.58 -8.12
CA LYS A 80 -2.82 27.34 -6.87
C LYS A 80 -3.29 26.49 -5.71
N THR A 81 -4.43 25.82 -5.85
CA THR A 81 -4.95 24.89 -4.84
C THR A 81 -3.97 23.75 -4.57
N TYR A 82 -3.36 23.18 -5.61
CA TYR A 82 -2.37 22.12 -5.49
C TYR A 82 -1.16 22.54 -4.65
N VAL A 83 -0.61 23.72 -4.94
CA VAL A 83 0.53 24.30 -4.23
C VAL A 83 0.15 24.68 -2.80
N ASP A 84 -0.99 25.35 -2.58
CA ASP A 84 -1.42 25.80 -1.24
C ASP A 84 -1.60 24.63 -0.27
N LYS A 85 -2.04 23.46 -0.74
CA LYS A 85 -2.13 22.24 0.09
C LYS A 85 -0.76 21.72 0.53
N ARG A 86 0.25 21.86 -0.32
CA ARG A 86 1.59 21.25 -0.16
C ARG A 86 2.64 22.21 0.40
N ALA A 87 2.54 23.50 0.13
CA ALA A 87 3.47 24.55 0.55
C ALA A 87 2.78 25.58 1.47
N ASN A 88 2.33 25.13 2.65
CA ASN A 88 1.67 26.00 3.62
C ASN A 88 2.53 26.30 4.86
N ILE A 89 2.16 27.37 5.56
CA ILE A 89 2.87 27.88 6.75
C ILE A 89 2.92 26.84 7.88
N SER A 90 1.89 26.01 8.04
CA SER A 90 1.87 24.96 9.06
C SER A 90 3.01 23.96 8.84
N ARG A 91 3.16 23.48 7.59
CA ARG A 91 4.24 22.56 7.21
C ARG A 91 5.62 23.20 7.36
N VAL A 92 5.77 24.47 7.02
CA VAL A 92 7.03 25.23 7.23
C VAL A 92 7.40 25.29 8.71
N LYS A 93 6.43 25.54 9.60
CA LYS A 93 6.67 25.57 11.06
C LYS A 93 7.13 24.20 11.57
N THR A 94 6.48 23.13 11.13
CA THR A 94 6.86 21.76 11.51
C THR A 94 8.25 21.40 10.98
N ALA A 95 8.56 21.72 9.72
CA ALA A 95 9.89 21.49 9.14
C ALA A 95 11.00 22.17 9.94
N ARG A 96 10.82 23.45 10.30
CA ARG A 96 11.79 24.20 11.12
C ARG A 96 11.99 23.59 12.51
N LYS A 97 10.91 23.11 13.12
CA LYS A 97 10.97 22.41 14.41
C LYS A 97 11.80 21.12 14.28
N LEU A 98 11.46 20.27 13.34
CA LEU A 98 12.16 18.99 13.11
C LEU A 98 13.63 19.19 12.74
N LEU A 99 13.93 20.22 11.94
CA LEU A 99 15.31 20.58 11.60
C LEU A 99 16.11 20.98 12.84
N LYS A 100 15.52 21.80 13.71
CA LYS A 100 16.17 22.22 14.96
C LYS A 100 16.41 21.03 15.90
N GLU A 101 15.44 20.13 16.02
CA GLU A 101 15.52 18.94 16.87
C GLU A 101 16.56 17.92 16.36
N ASN A 102 16.74 17.84 15.04
CA ASN A 102 17.59 16.83 14.38
C ASN A 102 18.77 17.47 13.61
N GLN A 103 19.24 18.64 14.06
CA GLN A 103 20.22 19.45 13.31
C GLN A 103 21.48 18.65 12.96
N ILE A 104 22.00 17.87 13.91
CA ILE A 104 23.20 17.04 13.72
C ILE A 104 22.98 16.01 12.61
N LEU A 105 21.82 15.35 12.59
CA LEU A 105 21.48 14.36 11.57
C LEU A 105 21.39 14.99 10.19
N PHE A 106 20.62 16.07 10.05
CA PHE A 106 20.43 16.75 8.78
C PHE A 106 21.74 17.33 8.23
N THR A 107 22.59 17.93 9.07
CA THR A 107 23.91 18.42 8.63
C THR A 107 24.83 17.28 8.18
N LYS A 108 24.80 16.12 8.86
CA LYS A 108 25.58 14.95 8.41
C LYS A 108 25.09 14.44 7.05
N VAL A 109 23.78 14.31 6.86
CA VAL A 109 23.18 13.88 5.58
C VAL A 109 23.51 14.88 4.47
N GLU A 110 23.32 16.18 4.73
CA GLU A 110 23.63 17.27 3.80
C GLU A 110 25.08 17.22 3.34
N ASN A 111 26.04 17.11 4.26
CA ASN A 111 27.46 17.03 3.91
C ASN A 111 27.82 15.74 3.17
N LYS A 112 27.23 14.60 3.54
CA LYS A 112 27.55 13.31 2.93
C LYS A 112 27.01 13.19 1.51
N PHE A 113 25.79 13.65 1.27
CA PHE A 113 25.10 13.47 -0.02
C PHE A 113 25.07 14.74 -0.87
N SER A 114 25.53 15.88 -0.34
CA SER A 114 25.47 17.18 -1.01
C SER A 114 24.06 17.56 -1.45
N VAL A 115 23.08 17.28 -0.58
CA VAL A 115 21.66 17.65 -0.75
C VAL A 115 21.27 18.55 0.40
N GLU A 116 20.76 19.74 0.09
CA GLU A 116 20.31 20.70 1.09
C GLU A 116 19.22 20.09 1.97
N LYS A 117 19.36 20.22 3.29
CA LYS A 117 18.40 19.63 4.24
C LYS A 117 16.98 20.18 4.07
N GLU A 118 16.84 21.41 3.58
CA GLU A 118 15.55 22.02 3.26
C GLU A 118 14.81 21.24 2.17
N ILE A 119 15.53 20.69 1.17
CA ILE A 119 14.94 19.86 0.11
C ILE A 119 14.43 18.54 0.70
N LEU A 120 15.23 17.89 1.56
CA LEU A 120 14.82 16.65 2.23
C LEU A 120 13.58 16.85 3.12
N LEU A 121 13.55 17.95 3.88
CA LEU A 121 12.39 18.32 4.71
C LEU A 121 11.16 18.65 3.88
N ALA A 122 11.33 19.35 2.76
CA ALA A 122 10.23 19.65 1.84
C ALA A 122 9.63 18.36 1.28
N LEU A 123 10.47 17.43 0.80
CA LEU A 123 10.04 16.13 0.30
C LEU A 123 9.29 15.34 1.38
N TRP A 124 9.88 15.18 2.57
CA TRP A 124 9.25 14.45 3.68
C TRP A 124 7.89 15.03 4.09
N GLY A 125 7.79 16.37 4.11
CA GLY A 125 6.57 17.07 4.44
C GLY A 125 5.48 16.92 3.37
N ILE A 126 5.85 16.90 2.08
CA ILE A 126 4.92 16.71 0.97
C ILE A 126 4.43 15.26 0.91
N GLU A 127 5.32 14.28 1.07
CA GLU A 127 4.99 12.86 0.92
C GLU A 127 4.09 12.35 2.04
N THR A 128 4.42 12.64 3.30
CA THR A 128 3.75 11.99 4.44
C THR A 128 3.40 12.93 5.58
N ASN A 129 3.54 14.25 5.38
CA ASN A 129 3.45 15.22 6.47
C ASN A 129 4.36 14.83 7.64
N PHE A 130 5.62 14.52 7.34
CA PHE A 130 6.63 14.10 8.31
C PHE A 130 6.26 12.78 9.02
N GLY A 131 5.81 11.78 8.26
CA GLY A 131 5.48 10.44 8.75
C GLY A 131 4.09 10.27 9.34
N GLN A 132 3.30 11.34 9.44
CA GLN A 132 1.94 11.28 10.01
C GLN A 132 0.94 10.57 9.08
N HIS A 133 1.18 10.62 7.77
CA HIS A 133 0.28 10.08 6.75
C HIS A 133 1.07 9.22 5.76
N VAL A 134 1.45 8.01 6.16
CA VAL A 134 2.15 7.05 5.29
C VAL A 134 1.20 6.28 4.36
N GLY A 135 -0.10 6.33 4.63
CA GLY A 135 -1.13 5.54 3.94
C GLY A 135 -1.67 4.41 4.82
N LYS A 136 -2.70 3.71 4.33
CA LYS A 136 -3.43 2.66 5.08
C LYS A 136 -3.72 1.42 4.22
N MET A 137 -3.24 1.41 2.99
CA MET A 137 -3.49 0.32 2.05
C MET A 137 -2.47 -0.78 2.28
N ASP A 138 -2.92 -2.03 2.32
CA ASP A 138 -2.04 -3.19 2.30
C ASP A 138 -1.26 -3.20 0.99
N ILE A 139 0.05 -2.96 1.06
CA ILE A 139 0.89 -2.72 -0.12
C ILE A 139 0.96 -3.97 -0.99
N ILE A 140 1.03 -5.17 -0.39
CA ILE A 140 1.13 -6.42 -1.14
C ILE A 140 -0.15 -6.65 -1.93
N SER A 141 -1.33 -6.48 -1.32
CA SER A 141 -2.62 -6.57 -1.98
C SER A 141 -2.79 -5.49 -3.06
N SER A 142 -2.31 -4.26 -2.80
CA SER A 142 -2.31 -3.17 -3.78
C SER A 142 -1.49 -3.51 -5.03
N LEU A 143 -0.23 -3.94 -4.84
CA LEU A 143 0.64 -4.31 -5.95
C LEU A 143 0.14 -5.56 -6.68
N ALA A 144 -0.39 -6.56 -5.96
CA ALA A 144 -1.00 -7.75 -6.56
C ALA A 144 -2.23 -7.38 -7.40
N THR A 145 -3.12 -6.52 -6.88
CA THR A 145 -4.29 -6.03 -7.60
C THR A 145 -3.90 -5.31 -8.90
N LEU A 146 -2.88 -4.44 -8.85
CA LEU A 146 -2.42 -3.70 -10.01
C LEU A 146 -1.60 -4.54 -11.00
N SER A 147 -0.98 -5.63 -10.53
CA SER A 147 -0.31 -6.62 -11.37
C SER A 147 -1.32 -7.49 -12.10
N TYR A 148 -2.44 -7.81 -11.46
CA TYR A 148 -3.55 -8.51 -12.10
C TYR A 148 -4.20 -7.63 -13.20
N ASP A 149 -4.39 -6.33 -12.93
CA ASP A 149 -4.95 -5.39 -13.89
C ASP A 149 -4.10 -5.21 -15.15
N LYS A 150 -4.73 -5.15 -16.32
CA LYS A 150 -4.02 -5.13 -17.61
C LYS A 150 -3.33 -3.80 -17.92
N ARG A 151 -3.73 -2.68 -17.29
CA ARG A 151 -3.30 -1.33 -17.72
C ARG A 151 -1.81 -1.08 -17.52
N ARG A 152 -1.27 -1.49 -16.36
CA ARG A 152 0.14 -1.27 -15.95
C ARG A 152 0.77 -2.53 -15.35
N ARG A 153 0.29 -3.70 -15.81
CA ARG A 153 0.66 -5.02 -15.30
C ARG A 153 2.15 -5.20 -15.09
N ASP A 154 2.95 -4.94 -16.12
CA ASP A 154 4.36 -5.29 -16.13
C ASP A 154 5.13 -4.46 -15.10
N PHE A 155 4.83 -3.16 -15.01
CA PHE A 155 5.39 -2.28 -14.00
C PHE A 155 5.08 -2.78 -12.59
N PHE A 156 3.80 -3.01 -12.26
CA PHE A 156 3.45 -3.43 -10.90
C PHE A 156 3.89 -4.85 -10.57
N SER A 157 3.92 -5.75 -11.57
CA SER A 157 4.46 -7.10 -11.41
C SER A 157 5.94 -7.06 -11.07
N SER A 158 6.71 -6.13 -11.65
CA SER A 158 8.12 -5.92 -11.30
C SER A 158 8.31 -5.32 -9.90
N GLN A 159 7.42 -4.40 -9.47
CA GLN A 159 7.46 -3.83 -8.12
C GLN A 159 7.09 -4.87 -7.06
N LEU A 160 6.09 -5.71 -7.31
CA LEU A 160 5.72 -6.80 -6.43
C LEU A 160 6.86 -7.82 -6.29
N LEU A 161 7.49 -8.23 -7.39
CA LEU A 161 8.64 -9.13 -7.34
C LEU A 161 9.82 -8.50 -6.59
N THR A 162 10.07 -7.21 -6.80
CA THR A 162 11.12 -6.48 -6.06
C THR A 162 10.81 -6.43 -4.57
N LEU A 163 9.57 -6.16 -4.19
CA LEU A 163 9.14 -6.17 -2.79
C LEU A 163 9.32 -7.55 -2.14
N LEU A 164 8.96 -8.61 -2.85
CA LEU A 164 9.18 -9.98 -2.37
C LEU A 164 10.67 -10.26 -2.14
N ASN A 165 11.55 -9.85 -3.05
CA ASN A 165 13.00 -9.99 -2.84
C ASN A 165 13.46 -9.25 -1.57
N LEU A 166 12.99 -8.02 -1.34
CA LEU A 166 13.34 -7.24 -0.15
C LEU A 166 12.86 -7.90 1.15
N ILE A 167 11.71 -8.57 1.13
CA ILE A 167 11.20 -9.38 2.26
C ILE A 167 12.09 -10.62 2.45
N ASP A 168 12.45 -11.29 1.35
CA ASP A 168 13.27 -12.51 1.37
C ASP A 168 14.68 -12.25 1.91
N GLU A 169 15.25 -11.10 1.57
CA GLU A 169 16.52 -10.59 2.11
C GLU A 169 16.40 -10.04 3.54
N LYS A 170 15.19 -10.07 4.13
CA LYS A 170 14.87 -9.57 5.48
C LYS A 170 15.12 -8.07 5.67
N LEU A 171 15.15 -7.30 4.58
CA LEU A 171 15.30 -5.84 4.59
C LEU A 171 13.98 -5.13 4.89
N ILE A 172 12.84 -5.80 4.65
CA ILE A 172 11.50 -5.28 4.92
C ILE A 172 10.71 -6.29 5.74
N ASN A 173 10.12 -5.82 6.84
CA ASN A 173 9.14 -6.60 7.59
C ASN A 173 7.76 -6.51 6.90
N PRO A 174 7.19 -7.65 6.42
CA PRO A 174 5.91 -7.65 5.74
C PRO A 174 4.74 -7.14 6.60
N ASP A 175 4.80 -7.26 7.92
CA ASP A 175 3.74 -6.78 8.83
C ASP A 175 3.63 -5.26 8.88
N THR A 176 4.65 -4.54 8.39
CA THR A 176 4.69 -3.07 8.36
C THR A 176 4.19 -2.48 7.04
N LEU A 177 3.87 -3.30 6.04
CA LEU A 177 3.62 -2.90 4.66
C LEU A 177 2.23 -2.28 4.42
N TYR A 178 2.00 -1.16 5.08
CA TYR A 178 0.88 -0.27 4.84
C TYR A 178 1.37 1.04 4.21
N GLY A 179 0.69 1.48 3.15
CA GLY A 179 1.16 2.62 2.38
C GLY A 179 0.14 3.20 1.42
N SER A 180 0.65 3.78 0.34
CA SER A 180 -0.21 4.29 -0.75
C SER A 180 -0.90 3.15 -1.49
N TRP A 181 -1.99 3.48 -2.18
CA TRP A 181 -2.71 2.53 -3.03
C TRP A 181 -1.84 1.95 -4.15
N ALA A 182 -0.77 2.65 -4.55
CA ALA A 182 0.14 2.24 -5.62
C ALA A 182 1.35 1.45 -5.10
N GLY A 183 1.45 1.22 -3.78
CA GLY A 183 2.54 0.44 -3.17
C GLY A 183 3.77 1.25 -2.80
N ALA A 184 3.62 2.57 -2.63
CA ALA A 184 4.66 3.42 -2.07
C ALA A 184 4.71 3.27 -0.54
N TYR A 185 5.92 3.17 0.02
CA TYR A 185 6.16 2.79 1.41
C TYR A 185 6.93 3.85 2.21
N GLY A 186 6.56 3.97 3.49
CA GLY A 186 7.31 4.73 4.49
C GLY A 186 7.27 6.25 4.32
N ASN A 187 8.17 6.92 5.04
CA ASN A 187 8.24 8.38 5.18
C ASN A 187 8.37 9.14 3.87
N PHE A 188 9.07 8.56 2.89
CA PHE A 188 9.36 9.17 1.60
C PHE A 188 8.60 8.53 0.44
N GLN A 189 7.62 7.66 0.74
CA GLN A 189 6.77 7.02 -0.26
C GLN A 189 7.59 6.39 -1.40
N PHE A 190 8.64 5.64 -1.03
CA PHE A 190 9.45 4.95 -2.02
C PHE A 190 8.71 3.74 -2.56
N MET A 191 8.76 3.59 -3.88
CA MET A 191 8.38 2.33 -4.53
C MET A 191 9.41 1.24 -4.20
N PRO A 192 9.05 -0.05 -4.24
CA PRO A 192 9.97 -1.15 -3.93
C PRO A 192 11.30 -1.09 -4.70
N SER A 193 11.26 -0.76 -5.99
CA SER A 193 12.48 -0.55 -6.78
C SER A 193 13.35 0.59 -6.26
N THR A 194 12.77 1.72 -5.86
CA THR A 194 13.52 2.82 -5.25
C THR A 194 14.19 2.39 -3.96
N ILE A 195 13.51 1.60 -3.12
CA ILE A 195 14.10 1.03 -1.90
C ILE A 195 15.31 0.16 -2.27
N LYS A 196 15.13 -0.79 -3.20
CA LYS A 196 16.20 -1.70 -3.63
C LYS A 196 17.46 -0.98 -4.12
N PHE A 197 17.31 0.12 -4.85
CA PHE A 197 18.45 0.81 -5.46
C PHE A 197 19.05 1.93 -4.61
N TYR A 198 18.27 2.56 -3.73
CA TYR A 198 18.68 3.82 -3.09
C TYR A 198 18.50 3.84 -1.56
N ALA A 199 17.77 2.89 -0.96
CA ALA A 199 17.68 2.85 0.49
C ALA A 199 19.03 2.43 1.11
N ILE A 200 19.35 3.05 2.23
CA ILE A 200 20.53 2.76 3.03
C ILE A 200 20.13 2.67 4.50
N ASP A 201 20.82 1.82 5.24
CA ASP A 201 20.82 1.88 6.70
C ASP A 201 21.73 3.04 7.13
N TYR A 202 21.16 4.06 7.77
CA TYR A 202 21.82 5.35 8.01
C TYR A 202 21.93 5.72 9.49
#